data_AF-J4V3P7-F1
#
_entry.id   AF-J4V3P7-F1
#
_cell.length_a   1.000
_cell.length_b   1.000
_cell.length_c   1.000
_cell.angle_alpha   90.00
_cell.angle_beta   90.00
_cell.angle_gamma   90.00
#
_symmetry.space_group_name_H-M   'P 1'
#
loop_
_entity.id
_entity.type
_entity.pdbx_description
1 polymer ?
#
loop_
_entity_poly.entity_id
_entity_poly.type
_entity_poly.pdbx_seq_one_letter_code
_entity_poly.pdbx_strand_id
1 'polypeptide(L)' 'MEMEDDKVIYLTPEYTKKTPEGEVLDELKLKRMCCRRHMLSHVDII' A
#
# COMPACT_ATOMS: atom_id res chain seq x y z
N MET A 1 -16.67 -4.33 -7.26
CA MET A 1 -15.64 -5.06 -6.49
C MET A 1 -15.89 -4.72 -5.05
N GLU A 2 -16.52 -5.63 -4.32
CA GLU A 2 -16.93 -5.44 -2.92
C GLU A 2 -15.66 -5.36 -2.06
N MET A 3 -15.47 -4.24 -1.37
CA MET A 3 -14.42 -4.08 -0.37
C MET A 3 -14.94 -4.68 0.93
N GLU A 4 -14.52 -5.90 1.24
CA GLU A 4 -14.95 -6.63 2.44
C GLU A 4 -14.47 -5.86 3.70
N ASP A 5 -15.45 -5.43 4.50
CA ASP A 5 -15.34 -4.61 5.71
C ASP A 5 -14.24 -5.06 6.69
N ASP A 6 -13.39 -4.10 7.07
CA ASP A 6 -12.58 -3.95 8.30
C ASP A 6 -12.33 -5.22 9.16
N LYS A 7 -11.79 -6.29 8.56
CA LYS A 7 -11.09 -7.32 9.35
C LYS A 7 -9.75 -6.74 9.74
N VAL A 8 -9.55 -6.51 11.03
CA VAL A 8 -8.25 -6.13 11.60
C VAL A 8 -7.28 -7.31 11.40
N ILE A 9 -6.61 -7.34 10.24
CA ILE A 9 -5.63 -8.38 9.92
C ILE A 9 -4.34 -8.00 10.62
N TYR A 10 -4.01 -8.71 11.70
CA TYR A 10 -2.76 -8.49 12.42
C TYR A 10 -1.58 -8.95 11.58
N LEU A 11 -0.48 -8.18 11.63
CA LEU A 11 0.78 -8.55 10.99
C LEU A 11 1.37 -9.78 11.68
N THR A 12 1.10 -10.93 11.10
CA THR A 12 1.62 -12.24 11.48
C THR A 12 2.46 -12.78 10.31
N PRO A 13 3.38 -13.74 10.51
CA PRO A 13 4.25 -14.25 9.44
C PRO A 13 3.46 -14.76 8.22
N GLU A 14 2.25 -15.28 8.43
CA GLU A 14 1.34 -15.75 7.39
C GLU A 14 0.66 -14.60 6.59
N TYR A 15 0.64 -13.39 7.15
CA TYR A 15 -0.06 -12.21 6.63
C TYR A 15 0.91 -11.05 6.37
N THR A 16 2.05 -11.34 5.77
CA THR A 16 3.08 -10.37 5.35
C THR A 16 2.93 -9.91 3.89
N LYS A 17 1.72 -10.06 3.33
CA LYS A 17 1.45 -9.77 1.91
C LYS A 17 1.61 -8.28 1.63
N LYS A 18 2.14 -7.95 0.45
CA LYS A 18 2.21 -6.56 -0.01
C LYS A 18 0.80 -6.02 -0.21
N THR A 19 0.61 -4.75 0.13
CA THR A 19 -0.65 -4.06 -0.14
C THR A 19 -0.78 -3.77 -1.64
N PRO A 20 -2.00 -3.64 -2.18
CA PRO A 20 -2.20 -3.33 -3.60
C PRO A 20 -1.50 -2.03 -4.03
N GLU A 21 -1.44 -1.02 -3.16
CA GLU A 21 -0.69 0.22 -3.41
C GLU A 21 0.81 -0.05 -3.55
N GLY A 22 1.35 -0.99 -2.77
CA GLY A 22 2.74 -1.42 -2.86
C GLY A 22 3.08 -2.11 -4.18
N GLU A 23 2.15 -2.90 -4.71
CA GLU A 23 2.28 -3.59 -6.01
C GLU A 23 2.23 -2.61 -7.18
N VAL A 24 1.31 -1.64 -7.16
CA VAL A 24 1.23 -0.57 -8.18
C VAL A 24 2.51 0.27 -8.17
N LEU A 25 3.06 0.59 -7.00
CA LEU A 25 4.34 1.32 -6.90
C LEU A 25 5.54 0.50 -7.39
N ASP A 26 5.47 -0.84 -7.31
CA ASP A 26 6.46 -1.75 -7.92
C ASP A 26 6.37 -1.75 -9.45
N GLU A 27 5.16 -1.77 -10.01
CA GLU A 27 4.90 -1.71 -11.44
C GLU A 27 5.38 -0.38 -12.06
N LEU A 28 5.13 0.74 -11.35
CA LEU A 28 5.62 2.08 -11.71
C LEU A 28 7.14 2.25 -11.49
N LYS A 29 7.85 1.19 -11.09
CA LYS A 29 9.32 1.17 -10.84
C LYS A 29 9.78 2.17 -9.78
N LEU A 30 8.91 2.60 -8.88
CA LEU A 30 9.26 3.49 -7.76
C LEU A 30 9.91 2.68 -6.63
N LYS A 31 11.15 2.23 -6.84
CA LYS A 31 11.84 1.34 -5.89
C LYS A 31 12.42 2.05 -4.66
N ARG A 32 12.69 3.36 -4.77
CA ARG A 32 13.27 4.13 -3.65
C ARG A 32 12.20 4.44 -2.61
N MET A 33 12.54 4.23 -1.34
CA MET A 33 11.62 4.47 -0.22
C MET A 33 11.12 5.92 -0.16
N CYS A 34 11.95 6.91 -0.50
CA CYS A 34 11.56 8.32 -0.54
C CYS A 34 10.49 8.62 -1.61
N CYS A 35 10.53 7.92 -2.75
CA CYS A 35 9.53 8.05 -3.82
C CYS A 35 8.21 7.41 -3.41
N ARG A 36 8.26 6.22 -2.79
CA ARG A 36 7.06 5.55 -2.27
C ARG A 36 6.38 6.38 -1.18
N ARG A 37 7.16 6.97 -0.28
CA ARG A 37 6.65 7.87 0.77
C ARG A 37 5.83 9.02 0.20
N HIS A 38 6.29 9.66 -0.88
CA HIS A 38 5.55 10.77 -1.47
C HIS A 38 4.18 10.33 -2.01
N MET A 39 4.07 9.13 -2.58
CA MET A 39 2.82 8.62 -3.12
C MET A 39 1.89 8.10 -2.01
N LEU A 40 2.42 7.34 -1.05
CA LEU A 40 1.64 6.73 0.04
C LEU A 40 1.15 7.75 1.08
N SER A 41 1.83 8.88 1.22
CA SER A 41 1.46 9.95 2.17
C SER A 41 0.87 11.18 1.47
N HIS A 42 0.57 11.09 0.17
CA HIS A 42 -0.09 12.18 -0.54
C HIS A 42 -1.49 12.39 0.02
N VAL A 43 -1.79 13.60 0.47
CA VAL A 43 -3.14 14.04 0.84
C VAL A 43 -3.51 15.16 -0.11
N ASP A 44 -4.53 14.92 -0.93
CA ASP A 44 -5.02 15.92 -1.88
C ASP A 44 -5.99 16.87 -1.14
N ILE A 45 -5.46 18.02 -0.73
CA ILE A 45 -6.21 19.08 -0.05
C ILE A 45 -6.52 20.15 -1.10
N ILE A 46 -7.59 19.93 -1.85
CA ILE A 46 -8.22 20.94 -2.72
C ILE A 46 -9.43 21.54 -1.98
#